data_AF-A0A925RXM2-F1
#
_entry.id   AF-A0A925RXM2-F1
#
_cell.length_a   1.000
_cell.length_b   1.000
_cell.length_c   1.000
_cell.angle_alpha   90.00
_cell.angle_beta   90.00
_cell.angle_gamma   90.00
#
_symmetry.space_group_name_H-M   'P 1'
#
loop_
_entity.id
_entity.type
_entity.pdbx_description
1 polymer ?
#
loop_
_entity_poly.entity_id
_entity_poly.type
_entity_poly.pdbx_seq_one_letter_code
_entity_poly.pdbx_strand_id
1 'polypeptide(L)'
;MSNSDNPNAGSDDAGSSASVVGQASGLFRSLTQLIATLVTLAQTRLELLTVELQEEVQRAAALALYGFVALLAAMLGLFFGAFTIVFIYWDTHRILAAGLVTLTFFALAAIAVFALLAKIRAQPRFLDATLSELKKDTESLRDRTHE
;
A
#
# COMPACT_ATOMS: atom_id res chain seq x y z
N MET A 1 65.62 50.84 -14.54
CA MET A 1 65.01 49.49 -14.54
C MET A 1 65.90 48.52 -13.77
N SER A 2 65.40 47.94 -12.69
CA SER A 2 65.42 46.48 -12.47
C SER A 2 64.61 46.17 -11.23
N ASN A 3 63.57 45.37 -11.48
CA ASN A 3 62.52 44.94 -10.60
C ASN A 3 63.07 43.93 -9.59
N SER A 4 62.76 44.13 -8.31
CA SER A 4 63.15 43.24 -7.22
C SER A 4 62.47 41.88 -7.38
N ASP A 5 63.27 40.83 -7.48
CA ASP A 5 62.83 39.44 -7.46
C ASP A 5 62.02 39.13 -6.20
N ASN A 6 60.75 38.75 -6.40
CA ASN A 6 59.85 38.28 -5.36
C ASN A 6 59.96 36.74 -5.27
N PRO A 7 60.46 36.16 -4.17
CA PRO A 7 60.70 34.72 -4.06
C PRO A 7 59.48 33.87 -3.68
N ASN A 8 58.25 34.41 -3.71
CA ASN A 8 57.08 33.74 -3.14
C ASN A 8 56.04 33.23 -4.17
N ALA A 9 56.48 32.54 -5.22
CA ALA A 9 55.60 32.15 -6.34
C ALA A 9 55.18 30.65 -6.37
N GLY A 10 55.30 29.87 -5.28
CA GLY A 10 55.20 28.41 -5.40
C GLY A 10 54.59 27.57 -4.27
N SER A 11 53.93 28.16 -3.26
CA SER A 11 53.42 27.39 -2.10
C SER A 11 51.90 27.25 -2.00
N ASP A 12 51.13 27.83 -2.92
CA ASP A 12 49.67 27.91 -2.78
C ASP A 12 48.90 26.66 -3.26
N ASP A 13 49.54 25.74 -3.99
CA ASP A 13 48.86 24.57 -4.59
C ASP A 13 48.66 23.37 -3.64
N ALA A 14 49.42 23.27 -2.54
CA ALA A 14 49.34 22.13 -1.62
C ALA A 14 48.14 22.21 -0.65
N GLY A 15 47.61 23.42 -0.39
CA GLY A 15 46.49 23.64 0.54
C GLY A 15 45.10 23.40 -0.06
N SER A 16 44.94 23.55 -1.38
CA SER A 16 43.65 23.37 -2.09
C SER A 16 43.32 21.89 -2.31
N SER A 17 44.33 21.05 -2.48
CA SER A 17 44.16 19.61 -2.73
C SER A 17 43.81 18.83 -1.45
N ALA A 18 44.24 19.29 -0.28
CA ALA A 18 43.88 18.69 1.01
C ALA A 18 42.43 19.02 1.46
N SER A 19 41.90 20.20 1.10
CA SER A 19 40.54 20.61 1.48
C SER A 19 39.44 19.89 0.68
N VAL A 20 39.70 19.55 -0.58
CA VAL A 20 38.76 18.79 -1.44
C VAL A 20 38.57 17.35 -0.95
N VAL A 21 39.66 16.70 -0.50
CA VAL A 21 39.60 15.34 0.06
C VAL A 21 38.85 15.32 1.41
N GLY A 22 39.07 16.33 2.25
CA GLY A 22 38.32 16.52 3.50
C GLY A 22 36.82 16.79 3.28
N GLN A 23 36.47 17.57 2.25
CA GLN A 23 35.08 17.90 1.94
C GLN A 23 34.29 16.68 1.41
N ALA A 24 34.90 15.88 0.53
CA ALA A 24 34.29 14.63 0.05
C ALA A 24 34.00 13.64 1.19
N SER A 25 34.94 13.51 2.14
CA SER A 25 34.76 12.66 3.31
C SER A 25 33.68 13.16 4.29
N GLY A 26 33.49 14.48 4.39
CA GLY A 26 32.41 15.09 5.18
C GLY A 26 31.01 14.85 4.60
N LEU A 27 30.87 14.91 3.27
CA LEU A 27 29.60 14.63 2.59
C LEU A 27 29.19 13.16 2.73
N PHE A 28 30.13 12.24 2.58
CA PHE A 28 29.89 10.80 2.76
C PHE A 28 29.44 10.47 4.19
N ARG A 29 30.00 11.18 5.17
CA ARG A 29 29.60 11.06 6.58
C ARG A 29 28.17 11.54 6.81
N SER A 30 27.78 12.69 6.25
CA SER A 30 26.40 13.19 6.32
C SER A 30 25.39 12.24 5.67
N LEU A 31 25.72 11.64 4.53
CA LEU A 31 24.87 10.65 3.87
C LEU A 31 24.69 9.40 4.74
N THR A 32 25.78 8.91 5.32
CA THR A 32 25.75 7.77 6.24
C THR A 32 24.88 8.08 7.46
N GLN A 33 24.96 9.31 7.99
CA GLN A 33 24.15 9.77 9.11
C GLN A 33 22.65 9.86 8.76
N LEU A 34 22.33 10.31 7.54
CA LEU A 34 20.97 10.38 7.02
C LEU A 34 20.36 8.99 6.84
N ILE A 35 21.11 8.07 6.23
CA ILE A 35 20.68 6.67 6.07
C ILE A 35 20.46 6.03 7.45
N ALA A 36 21.38 6.24 8.39
CA ALA A 36 21.20 5.75 9.76
C ALA A 36 19.92 6.30 10.38
N THR A 37 19.64 7.59 10.23
CA THR A 37 18.43 8.23 10.77
C THR A 37 17.15 7.70 10.11
N LEU A 38 17.16 7.49 8.79
CA LEU A 38 16.04 6.90 8.05
C LEU A 38 15.78 5.46 8.48
N VAL A 39 16.83 4.66 8.66
CA VAL A 39 16.73 3.28 9.15
C VAL A 39 16.12 3.26 10.55
N THR A 40 16.58 4.13 11.46
CA THR A 40 16.01 4.23 12.82
C THR A 40 14.54 4.62 12.78
N LEU A 41 14.17 5.61 11.96
CA LEU A 41 12.78 6.06 11.82
C LEU A 41 11.88 4.97 11.20
N ALA A 42 12.39 4.25 10.19
CA ALA A 42 11.71 3.13 9.59
C ALA A 42 11.50 2.01 10.61
N GLN A 43 12.50 1.73 11.44
CA GLN A 43 12.42 0.72 12.50
C GLN A 43 11.33 1.07 13.53
N THR A 44 11.27 2.31 14.00
CA THR A 44 10.24 2.76 14.96
C THR A 44 8.83 2.74 14.36
N ARG A 45 8.69 3.13 13.08
CA ARG A 45 7.40 3.08 12.38
C ARG A 45 6.98 1.67 12.03
N LEU A 46 7.89 0.78 11.68
CA LEU A 46 7.60 -0.63 11.45
C LEU A 46 7.16 -1.31 12.74
N GLU A 47 7.75 -0.95 13.88
CA GLU A 47 7.34 -1.47 15.19
C GLU A 47 5.91 -1.03 15.56
N LEU A 48 5.58 0.25 15.33
CA LEU A 48 4.21 0.76 15.48
C LEU A 48 3.24 0.19 14.43
N LEU A 49 3.63 0.12 13.16
CA LEU A 49 2.83 -0.48 12.08
C LEU A 49 2.57 -1.95 12.36
N THR A 50 3.53 -2.70 12.91
CA THR A 50 3.33 -4.12 13.21
C THR A 50 2.26 -4.28 14.30
N VAL A 51 2.29 -3.43 15.32
CA VAL A 51 1.28 -3.42 16.39
C VAL A 51 -0.10 -3.00 15.88
N GLU A 52 -0.18 -1.89 15.14
CA GLU A 52 -1.44 -1.39 14.55
C GLU A 52 -2.01 -2.37 13.52
N LEU A 53 -1.17 -2.96 12.67
CA LEU A 53 -1.58 -3.96 11.68
C LEU A 53 -2.10 -5.23 12.36
N GLN A 54 -1.50 -5.65 13.48
CA GLN A 54 -1.98 -6.82 14.21
C GLN A 54 -3.36 -6.58 14.83
N GLU A 55 -3.60 -5.36 15.34
CA GLU A 55 -4.90 -4.95 15.86
C GLU A 55 -5.96 -4.80 14.75
N GLU A 56 -5.57 -4.22 13.61
CA GLU A 56 -6.46 -4.02 12.46
C GLU A 56 -6.74 -5.32 11.70
N VAL A 57 -5.77 -6.25 11.60
CA VAL A 57 -5.96 -7.60 11.06
C VAL A 57 -6.92 -8.40 11.93
N GLN A 58 -6.82 -8.32 13.27
CA GLN A 58 -7.75 -9.03 14.15
C GLN A 58 -9.18 -8.50 14.00
N ARG A 59 -9.35 -7.18 13.90
CA ARG A 59 -10.66 -6.56 13.65
C ARG A 59 -11.20 -6.89 12.26
N ALA A 60 -10.35 -6.84 11.23
CA ALA A 60 -10.69 -7.22 9.87
C ALA A 60 -11.04 -8.70 9.76
N ALA A 61 -10.33 -9.58 10.46
CA ALA A 61 -10.61 -11.02 10.52
C ALA A 61 -11.95 -11.30 11.20
N ALA A 62 -12.27 -10.60 12.30
CA ALA A 62 -13.57 -10.70 12.94
C ALA A 62 -14.70 -10.24 11.98
N LEU A 63 -14.53 -9.09 11.32
CA LEU A 63 -15.47 -8.59 10.31
C LEU A 63 -15.62 -9.56 9.12
N ALA A 64 -14.52 -10.16 8.66
CA ALA A 64 -14.52 -11.16 7.60
C ALA A 64 -15.26 -12.43 8.02
N LEU A 65 -15.06 -12.89 9.26
CA LEU A 65 -15.77 -14.04 9.82
C LEU A 65 -17.28 -13.75 9.93
N TYR A 66 -17.67 -12.60 10.48
CA TYR A 66 -19.07 -12.20 10.54
C TYR A 66 -19.67 -12.06 9.14
N GLY A 67 -18.93 -11.49 8.18
CA GLY A 67 -19.35 -11.39 6.78
C GLY A 67 -19.54 -12.77 6.14
N PHE A 68 -18.63 -13.70 6.40
CA PHE A 68 -18.71 -15.09 5.92
C PHE A 68 -19.92 -15.82 6.52
N VAL A 69 -20.14 -15.73 7.83
CA VAL A 69 -21.30 -16.31 8.51
C VAL A 69 -22.60 -15.73 7.96
N ALA A 70 -22.67 -14.40 7.79
CA ALA A 70 -23.84 -13.74 7.20
C ALA A 70 -24.10 -14.20 5.76
N LEU A 71 -23.06 -14.36 4.95
CA LEU A 71 -23.17 -14.84 3.57
C LEU A 71 -23.66 -16.29 3.51
N LEU A 72 -23.13 -17.17 4.36
CA LEU A 72 -23.61 -18.54 4.48
C LEU A 72 -25.07 -18.59 4.93
N ALA A 73 -25.44 -17.83 5.96
CA ALA A 73 -26.82 -17.77 6.44
C ALA A 73 -27.77 -17.26 5.35
N ALA A 74 -27.36 -16.26 4.57
CA ALA A 74 -28.12 -15.74 3.44
C ALA A 74 -28.29 -16.80 2.33
N MET A 75 -27.22 -17.50 1.94
CA MET A 75 -27.31 -18.61 0.97
C MET A 75 -28.26 -19.70 1.44
N LEU A 76 -28.19 -20.06 2.72
CA LEU A 76 -29.05 -21.10 3.30
C LEU A 76 -30.51 -20.67 3.35
N GLY A 77 -30.79 -19.43 3.78
CA GLY A 77 -32.13 -18.85 3.74
C GLY A 77 -32.69 -18.78 2.33
N LEU A 78 -31.85 -18.44 1.36
CA LEU A 78 -32.25 -18.37 -0.05
C LEU A 78 -32.54 -19.77 -0.63
N PHE A 79 -31.75 -20.77 -0.26
CA PHE A 79 -32.00 -22.17 -0.58
C PHE A 79 -33.34 -22.64 0.00
N PHE A 80 -33.59 -22.45 1.30
CA PHE A 80 -34.88 -22.79 1.91
C PHE A 80 -36.05 -22.01 1.31
N GLY A 81 -35.84 -20.75 0.94
CA GLY A 81 -36.83 -19.93 0.22
C GLY A 81 -37.19 -20.53 -1.15
N ALA A 82 -36.19 -20.97 -1.92
CA ALA A 82 -36.42 -21.70 -3.17
C ALA A 82 -37.26 -22.96 -2.95
N PHE A 83 -36.89 -23.80 -1.97
CA PHE A 83 -37.66 -25.00 -1.64
C PHE A 83 -39.09 -24.65 -1.26
N THR A 84 -39.29 -23.62 -0.46
CA THR A 84 -40.63 -23.16 -0.04
C THR A 84 -41.47 -22.78 -1.26
N ILE A 85 -40.92 -22.01 -2.20
CA ILE A 85 -41.63 -21.63 -3.43
C ILE A 85 -41.95 -22.86 -4.29
N VAL A 86 -40.98 -23.76 -4.46
CA VAL A 86 -41.16 -25.00 -5.22
C VAL A 86 -42.27 -25.84 -4.59
N PHE A 87 -42.23 -26.09 -3.28
CA PHE A 87 -43.24 -26.88 -2.57
C PHE A 87 -44.64 -26.27 -2.64
N ILE A 88 -44.77 -24.94 -2.54
CA ILE A 88 -46.07 -24.26 -2.62
C ILE A 88 -46.69 -24.36 -4.04
N TYR A 89 -45.88 -24.21 -5.09
CA TYR A 89 -46.38 -24.10 -6.47
C TYR A 89 -46.21 -25.37 -7.33
N TRP A 90 -45.68 -26.46 -6.74
CA TRP A 90 -45.36 -27.71 -7.44
C TRP A 90 -46.53 -28.37 -8.16
N ASP A 91 -47.75 -28.24 -7.62
CA ASP A 91 -48.89 -28.99 -8.16
C ASP A 91 -49.51 -28.32 -9.40
N THR A 92 -49.47 -26.99 -9.50
CA THR A 92 -50.25 -26.25 -10.50
C THR A 92 -49.40 -25.54 -11.55
N HIS A 93 -48.20 -25.05 -11.21
CA HIS A 93 -47.38 -24.22 -12.13
C HIS A 93 -45.87 -24.39 -11.92
N ARG A 94 -45.36 -25.63 -12.04
CA ARG A 94 -43.93 -25.98 -11.83
C ARG A 94 -42.93 -25.07 -12.56
N ILE A 95 -43.23 -24.69 -13.81
CA ILE A 95 -42.33 -23.88 -14.65
C ILE A 95 -42.26 -22.43 -14.15
N LEU A 96 -43.39 -21.83 -13.76
CA LEU A 96 -43.41 -20.47 -13.20
C LEU A 96 -42.70 -20.42 -11.84
N ALA A 97 -42.89 -21.44 -11.00
CA ALA A 97 -42.20 -21.55 -9.71
C ALA A 97 -40.68 -21.59 -9.89
N ALA A 98 -40.20 -22.47 -10.78
CA ALA A 98 -38.78 -22.58 -11.10
C ALA A 98 -38.22 -21.29 -11.70
N GLY A 99 -38.97 -20.63 -12.59
CA GLY A 99 -38.58 -19.36 -13.20
C GLY A 99 -38.45 -18.23 -12.19
N LEU A 100 -39.40 -18.09 -11.27
CA LEU A 100 -39.40 -17.04 -10.25
C LEU A 100 -38.25 -17.23 -9.26
N VAL A 101 -38.02 -18.46 -8.80
CA VAL A 101 -36.87 -18.81 -7.96
C VAL A 101 -35.55 -18.48 -8.66
N THR A 102 -35.40 -18.90 -9.92
CA THR A 102 -34.19 -18.66 -10.70
C THR A 102 -33.93 -17.16 -10.87
N LEU A 103 -34.98 -16.39 -11.19
CA LEU A 103 -34.89 -14.94 -11.35
C LEU A 103 -34.50 -14.25 -10.04
N THR A 104 -35.09 -14.64 -8.91
CA THR A 104 -34.74 -14.09 -7.59
C THR A 104 -33.29 -14.40 -7.22
N PHE A 105 -32.82 -15.62 -7.46
CA PHE A 105 -31.42 -15.99 -7.24
C PHE A 105 -30.47 -15.16 -8.11
N PHE A 106 -30.76 -15.00 -9.40
CA PHE A 106 -29.96 -14.19 -10.30
C PHE A 106 -29.94 -12.71 -9.91
N ALA A 107 -31.09 -12.16 -9.49
CA ALA A 107 -31.17 -10.77 -9.03
C ALA A 107 -30.32 -10.55 -7.77
N LEU A 108 -30.41 -11.45 -6.79
CA LEU A 108 -29.60 -11.38 -5.57
C LEU A 108 -28.11 -11.55 -5.85
N ALA A 109 -27.75 -12.47 -6.74
CA ALA A 109 -26.36 -12.65 -7.18
C ALA A 109 -25.82 -11.37 -7.84
N ALA A 110 -26.60 -10.73 -8.72
CA ALA A 110 -26.21 -9.47 -9.35
C ALA A 110 -25.99 -8.36 -8.31
N ILE A 111 -26.92 -8.17 -7.37
CA ILE A 111 -26.80 -7.17 -6.30
C ILE A 111 -25.56 -7.43 -5.45
N ALA A 112 -25.30 -8.68 -5.06
CA ALA A 112 -24.12 -9.05 -4.28
C ALA A 112 -22.81 -8.74 -5.03
N VAL A 113 -22.75 -9.05 -6.33
CA VAL A 113 -21.60 -8.74 -7.19
C VAL A 113 -21.38 -7.23 -7.29
N PHE A 114 -22.45 -6.44 -7.52
CA PHE A 114 -22.34 -4.97 -7.55
C PHE A 114 -21.87 -4.39 -6.22
N ALA A 115 -22.40 -4.88 -5.10
CA ALA A 115 -22.00 -4.45 -3.77
C ALA A 115 -20.52 -4.78 -3.48
N LEU A 116 -20.06 -5.96 -3.90
CA LEU A 116 -18.67 -6.39 -3.77
C LEU A 116 -17.74 -5.51 -4.63
N LEU A 117 -18.09 -5.28 -5.89
CA LEU A 117 -17.34 -4.41 -6.81
C LEU A 117 -17.26 -2.97 -6.28
N ALA A 118 -18.35 -2.44 -5.72
CA ALA A 118 -18.38 -1.11 -5.11
C ALA A 118 -17.45 -1.04 -3.88
N LYS A 119 -17.45 -2.07 -3.02
CA LYS A 119 -16.57 -2.15 -1.85
C LYS A 119 -15.10 -2.28 -2.24
N ILE A 120 -14.76 -3.11 -3.22
CA ILE A 120 -13.38 -3.25 -3.72
C ILE A 120 -12.88 -1.93 -4.31
N ARG A 121 -13.71 -1.23 -5.09
CA ARG A 121 -13.36 0.09 -5.64
C ARG A 121 -13.23 1.19 -4.60
N ALA A 122 -13.85 1.03 -3.43
CA ALA A 122 -13.71 1.96 -2.31
C ALA A 122 -12.47 1.69 -1.43
N GLN A 123 -11.72 0.60 -1.67
CA GLN A 123 -10.55 0.18 -0.90
C GLN A 123 -9.18 0.24 -1.63
N PRO A 124 -8.82 1.30 -2.39
CA PRO A 124 -7.43 1.56 -2.73
C PRO A 124 -6.94 2.76 -1.92
N ARG A 125 -5.96 2.62 -0.99
CA ARG A 125 -5.12 3.79 -0.63
C ARG A 125 -3.93 3.63 0.30
N PHE A 126 -3.85 2.62 1.16
CA PHE A 126 -2.77 2.65 2.17
C PHE A 126 -1.40 2.25 1.61
N LEU A 127 -1.33 1.28 0.70
CA LEU A 127 -0.04 0.82 0.15
C LEU A 127 0.39 1.57 -1.12
N ASP A 128 -0.55 1.96 -1.99
CA ASP A 128 -0.23 2.71 -3.22
C ASP A 128 0.23 4.14 -2.93
N ALA A 129 -0.36 4.80 -1.93
CA ALA A 129 0.10 6.13 -1.51
C ALA A 129 1.55 6.06 -1.02
N THR A 130 1.85 5.16 -0.07
CA THR A 130 3.20 4.99 0.48
C THR A 130 4.22 4.51 -0.55
N LEU A 131 3.87 3.57 -1.45
CA LEU A 131 4.76 3.12 -2.52
C LEU A 131 5.00 4.20 -3.58
N SER A 132 4.00 5.02 -3.90
CA SER A 132 4.18 6.15 -4.81
C SER A 132 5.09 7.23 -4.22
N GLU A 133 5.01 7.43 -2.90
CA GLU A 133 5.86 8.36 -2.15
C GLU A 133 7.31 7.85 -2.07
N LEU A 134 7.50 6.55 -1.80
CA LEU A 134 8.82 5.89 -1.77
C LEU A 134 9.52 5.92 -3.15
N LYS A 135 8.74 5.75 -4.23
CA LYS A 135 9.25 5.83 -5.60
C LYS A 135 9.71 7.25 -5.93
N LYS A 136 8.98 8.27 -5.45
CA LYS A 136 9.31 9.69 -5.64
C LYS A 136 10.60 10.09 -4.91
N ASP A 137 10.78 9.60 -3.68
CA ASP A 137 12.04 9.80 -2.94
C ASP A 137 13.22 9.10 -3.61
N THR A 138 13.01 7.93 -4.23
CA THR A 138 14.07 7.20 -4.94
C THR A 138 14.49 7.90 -6.25
N GLU A 139 13.54 8.47 -7.00
CA GLU A 139 13.84 9.27 -8.19
C GLU A 139 14.61 10.55 -7.84
N SER A 140 14.24 11.24 -6.76
CA SER A 140 14.94 12.45 -6.32
C SER A 140 16.38 12.18 -5.85
N LEU A 141 16.63 11.02 -5.26
CA LEU A 141 17.98 10.61 -4.82
C LEU A 141 18.86 10.14 -5.99
N ARG A 142 18.27 9.52 -7.02
CA ARG A 142 19.04 9.07 -8.20
C ARG A 142 19.46 10.23 -9.10
N ASP A 143 18.64 11.26 -9.24
CA ASP A 143 18.99 12.46 -10.02
C ASP A 143 20.16 13.23 -9.38
N ARG A 144 20.23 13.32 -8.05
CA ARG A 144 21.35 13.99 -7.35
C ARG A 144 22.68 13.24 -7.38
N THR A 145 22.68 11.97 -7.84
CA THR A 145 23.90 11.15 -7.92
C THR A 145 24.54 11.22 -9.32
N HIS A 146 23.84 11.81 -10.31
CA HIS A 146 24.30 11.92 -11.69
C HIS A 146 24.76 13.33 -12.10
N GLU A 147 24.75 14.30 -11.18
CA GLU A 147 25.32 15.64 -11.34
C GLU A 147 26.63 15.77 -10.57
#